data_AF-A0A949S7Y1-F1
#
_entry.id   AF-A0A949S7Y1-F1
#
_cell.length_a   1.000
_cell.length_b   1.000
_cell.length_c   1.000
_cell.angle_alpha   90.00
_cell.angle_beta   90.00
_cell.angle_gamma   90.00
#
_symmetry.space_group_name_H-M   'P 1'
#
loop_
_entity.id
_entity.type
_entity.pdbx_description
1 polymer ?
#
loop_
_entity_poly.entity_id
_entity_poly.type
_entity_poly.pdbx_seq_one_letter_code
_entity_poly.pdbx_strand_id
1 'polypeptide(L)'
;MWPLKNSENLRGMLAVALFEQGLFIERNLESHLGGNHLLNNLCGLAQLAGYFEGPASERWMKILRRDLPVQLKKQILPDGGHYELSPMYHCLVMSDLLSAAESLRTVDAGWVEEHLHEPVQRMGGFLAAVLHDDGDIPFFNDAVLGQAPSPMDLFQRLERLAGSEVDPAGEKVAAPNVLTHSGFVRLKARGLTVIIDQGRLGPDELMGHVHSDALSFEVSFKHQRVLVNRGVYEYTSGPRRNEARSIRSHNTPCVDDYEQAEIWSSFRVGQRRHLDEHFFIETGDGWRAGGGWRTPGGVSIQRSIILTGQGRLEVWDSIKGEGSHRISIPFHWGPSLEVRLCSQSPFTQGLGACREWEIHGQDVKFYGKTYSHPPGELLAEPTTWWPGFYREERIERLKFHQNSADLPVLVWTVFSPFPELLAETDEIWKDQAHKLLNDPALMRK
;
A
#
# COMPACT_ATOMS: atom_id res chain seq x y z
N MET A 1 -24.15 26.74 15.99
CA MET A 1 -24.01 27.89 15.06
C MET A 1 -23.81 29.16 15.87
N TRP A 2 -22.76 29.93 15.60
CA TRP A 2 -22.55 31.24 16.22
C TRP A 2 -23.39 32.30 15.49
N PRO A 3 -24.40 32.93 16.13
CA PRO A 3 -25.26 33.91 15.46
C PRO A 3 -24.49 35.20 15.18
N LEU A 4 -24.45 35.60 13.90
CA LEU A 4 -23.85 36.86 13.48
C LEU A 4 -24.83 38.01 13.74
N LYS A 5 -24.37 39.09 14.38
CA LYS A 5 -25.20 40.25 14.74
C LYS A 5 -25.68 41.09 13.54
N ASN A 6 -25.07 40.93 12.36
CA ASN A 6 -25.44 41.61 11.10
C ASN A 6 -25.17 40.67 9.91
N SER A 7 -26.19 40.01 9.38
CA SER A 7 -26.06 39.06 8.26
C SER A 7 -26.25 39.68 6.87
N GLU A 8 -26.59 40.97 6.79
CA GLU A 8 -26.97 41.64 5.53
C GLU A 8 -25.86 41.66 4.47
N ASN A 9 -24.58 41.51 4.86
CA ASN A 9 -23.44 41.45 3.92
C ASN A 9 -22.53 40.22 4.13
N LEU A 10 -23.10 39.09 4.57
CA LEU A 10 -22.31 37.87 4.78
C LEU A 10 -21.54 37.44 3.52
N ARG A 11 -22.15 37.56 2.34
CA ARG A 11 -21.52 37.20 1.06
C ARG A 11 -20.28 38.05 0.76
N GLY A 12 -20.35 39.36 0.96
CA GLY A 12 -19.21 40.26 0.75
C GLY A 12 -18.08 39.99 1.75
N MET A 13 -18.42 39.75 3.02
CA MET A 13 -17.44 39.39 4.05
C MET A 13 -16.73 38.07 3.74
N LEU A 14 -17.46 37.05 3.29
CA LEU A 14 -16.88 35.77 2.89
C LEU A 14 -15.99 35.92 1.65
N ALA A 15 -16.38 36.73 0.67
CA ALA A 15 -15.55 37.01 -0.50
C ALA A 15 -14.23 37.70 -0.10
N VAL A 16 -14.27 38.68 0.81
CA VAL A 16 -13.03 39.30 1.32
C VAL A 16 -12.17 38.27 2.05
N ALA A 17 -12.75 37.46 2.94
CA ALA A 17 -12.01 36.44 3.67
C ALA A 17 -11.37 35.40 2.74
N LEU A 18 -12.10 34.91 1.73
CA LEU A 18 -11.56 33.97 0.74
C LEU A 18 -10.43 34.60 -0.09
N PHE A 19 -10.59 35.87 -0.48
CA PHE A 19 -9.54 36.58 -1.20
C PHE A 19 -8.27 36.74 -0.35
N GLU A 20 -8.40 37.08 0.93
CA GLU A 20 -7.29 37.15 1.88
C GLU A 20 -6.59 35.79 2.05
N GLN A 21 -7.34 34.69 2.11
CA GLN A 21 -6.76 33.34 2.13
C GLN A 21 -5.99 33.03 0.84
N GLY A 22 -6.52 33.43 -0.33
CA GLY A 22 -5.81 33.27 -1.60
C GLY A 22 -4.51 34.06 -1.67
N LEU A 23 -4.50 35.29 -1.15
CA LEU A 23 -3.27 36.09 -1.02
C LEU A 23 -2.27 35.45 -0.06
N PHE A 24 -2.75 34.81 1.01
CA PHE A 24 -1.90 34.09 1.94
C PHE A 24 -1.27 32.87 1.26
N ILE A 25 -2.06 32.00 0.61
CA ILE A 25 -1.55 30.81 -0.08
C ILE A 25 -0.53 31.18 -1.14
N GLU A 26 -0.84 32.17 -1.99
CA GLU A 26 0.08 32.66 -3.02
C GLU A 26 1.46 33.05 -2.46
N ARG A 27 1.48 33.70 -1.29
CA ARG A 27 2.72 34.17 -0.66
C ARG A 27 3.44 33.10 0.14
N ASN A 28 2.77 31.99 0.44
CA ASN A 28 3.24 30.94 1.34
C ASN A 28 3.12 29.54 0.71
N LEU A 29 3.28 29.44 -0.62
CA LEU A 29 3.31 28.14 -1.29
C LEU A 29 4.34 27.22 -0.60
N GLU A 30 3.88 26.05 -0.16
CA GLU A 30 4.63 25.05 0.60
C GLU A 30 5.67 24.30 -0.27
N SER A 31 6.38 25.02 -1.14
CA SER A 31 7.43 24.51 -2.03
C SER A 31 8.61 23.84 -1.31
N HIS A 32 8.81 24.19 -0.04
CA HIS A 32 9.82 23.59 0.84
C HIS A 32 9.41 22.23 1.39
N LEU A 33 8.10 21.97 1.55
CA LEU A 33 7.56 20.65 1.86
C LEU A 33 7.36 19.84 0.57
N GLY A 34 6.86 20.48 -0.48
CA GLY A 34 6.57 19.84 -1.76
C GLY A 34 5.33 18.95 -1.68
N GLY A 35 5.32 17.89 -2.50
CA GLY A 35 4.32 16.83 -2.46
C GLY A 35 2.86 17.26 -2.49
N ASN A 36 2.04 16.46 -1.81
CA ASN A 36 0.63 16.68 -1.59
C ASN A 36 0.32 18.08 -1.05
N HIS A 37 1.16 18.66 -0.18
CA HIS A 37 1.01 20.00 0.36
C HIS A 37 1.06 21.07 -0.74
N LEU A 38 2.10 21.03 -1.58
CA LEU A 38 2.23 21.98 -2.68
C LEU A 38 1.12 21.81 -3.71
N LEU A 39 0.73 20.57 -4.05
CA LEU A 39 -0.42 20.33 -4.93
C LEU A 39 -1.72 20.86 -4.31
N ASN A 40 -1.95 20.62 -3.02
CA ASN A 40 -3.12 21.12 -2.30
C ASN A 40 -3.18 22.66 -2.33
N ASN A 41 -2.05 23.35 -2.11
CA ASN A 41 -1.99 24.82 -2.24
C ASN A 41 -2.39 25.29 -3.65
N LEU A 42 -1.85 24.65 -4.70
CA LEU A 42 -2.17 24.99 -6.08
C LEU A 42 -3.65 24.70 -6.41
N CYS A 43 -4.19 23.57 -5.96
CA CYS A 43 -5.62 23.25 -6.11
C CYS A 43 -6.52 24.22 -5.34
N GLY A 44 -6.08 24.73 -4.20
CA GLY A 44 -6.75 25.82 -3.48
C GLY A 44 -6.80 27.11 -4.30
N LEU A 45 -5.68 27.50 -4.92
CA LEU A 45 -5.64 28.64 -5.83
C LEU A 45 -6.50 28.43 -7.09
N ALA A 46 -6.58 27.21 -7.61
CA ALA A 46 -7.46 26.85 -8.73
C ALA A 46 -8.94 27.04 -8.41
N GLN A 47 -9.37 26.60 -7.23
CA GLN A 47 -10.74 26.82 -6.75
C GLN A 47 -11.06 28.31 -6.57
N LEU A 48 -10.11 29.09 -6.02
CA LEU A 48 -10.27 30.53 -5.88
C LEU A 48 -10.29 31.25 -7.25
N ALA A 49 -9.46 30.82 -8.21
CA ALA A 49 -9.48 31.34 -9.57
C ALA A 49 -10.81 31.07 -10.28
N GLY A 50 -11.45 29.92 -10.02
CA GLY A 50 -12.80 29.61 -10.51
C GLY A 50 -13.93 30.37 -9.81
N TYR A 51 -13.70 30.85 -8.58
CA TYR A 51 -14.68 31.59 -7.80
C TYR A 51 -14.69 33.11 -8.08
N PHE A 52 -13.51 33.71 -8.24
CA PHE A 52 -13.37 35.14 -8.51
C PHE A 52 -13.27 35.42 -10.02
N GLU A 53 -13.57 36.66 -10.43
CA GLU A 53 -13.43 37.13 -11.81
C GLU A 53 -12.34 38.21 -11.94
N GLY A 54 -11.94 38.51 -13.18
CA GLY A 54 -11.05 39.62 -13.50
C GLY A 54 -9.65 39.48 -12.89
N PRO A 55 -9.03 40.58 -12.42
CA PRO A 55 -7.62 40.59 -12.01
C PRO A 55 -7.28 39.59 -10.89
N ALA A 56 -8.23 39.23 -10.03
CA ALA A 56 -8.03 38.23 -8.98
C ALA A 56 -7.85 36.83 -9.56
N SER A 57 -8.72 36.42 -10.49
CA SER A 57 -8.63 35.13 -11.18
C SER A 57 -7.37 35.05 -12.04
N GLU A 58 -7.10 36.09 -12.84
CA GLU A 58 -5.92 36.16 -13.72
C GLU A 58 -4.60 36.02 -12.95
N ARG A 59 -4.54 36.61 -11.74
CA ARG A 59 -3.39 36.54 -10.84
C ARG A 59 -3.05 35.10 -10.47
N TRP A 60 -4.04 34.32 -10.01
CA TRP A 60 -3.81 32.94 -9.62
C TRP A 60 -3.67 32.00 -10.83
N MET A 61 -4.39 32.25 -11.93
CA MET A 61 -4.19 31.54 -13.19
C MET A 61 -2.75 31.64 -13.71
N LYS A 62 -2.08 32.78 -13.51
CA LYS A 62 -0.66 32.93 -13.87
C LYS A 62 0.25 31.98 -13.07
N ILE A 63 -0.04 31.75 -11.79
CA ILE A 63 0.69 30.81 -10.94
C ILE A 63 0.40 29.37 -11.39
N LEU A 64 -0.88 29.04 -11.59
CA LEU A 64 -1.31 27.70 -12.00
C LEU A 64 -0.70 27.27 -13.33
N ARG A 65 -0.75 28.15 -14.34
CA ARG A 65 -0.14 27.88 -15.66
C ARG A 65 1.37 27.68 -15.60
N ARG A 66 2.06 28.25 -14.60
CA ARG A 66 3.49 28.11 -14.40
C ARG A 66 3.83 26.83 -13.64
N ASP A 67 3.14 26.57 -12.53
CA ASP A 67 3.59 25.61 -11.52
C ASP A 67 2.84 24.28 -11.56
N LEU A 68 1.54 24.28 -11.87
CA LEU A 68 0.73 23.06 -11.80
C LEU A 68 1.19 21.99 -12.81
N PRO A 69 1.46 22.29 -14.10
CA PRO A 69 1.97 21.29 -15.03
C PRO A 69 3.31 20.67 -14.60
N VAL A 70 4.18 21.47 -13.96
CA VAL A 70 5.47 21.01 -13.44
C VAL A 70 5.24 20.03 -12.28
N GLN A 71 4.33 20.34 -11.36
CA GLN A 71 4.00 19.45 -10.25
C GLN A 71 3.28 18.18 -10.69
N LEU A 72 2.36 18.27 -11.65
CA LEU A 72 1.68 17.09 -12.21
C LEU A 72 2.67 16.12 -12.83
N LYS A 73 3.59 16.61 -13.66
CA LYS A 73 4.64 15.80 -14.28
C LYS A 73 5.59 15.17 -13.25
N LYS A 74 5.82 15.85 -12.12
CA LYS A 74 6.71 15.37 -11.06
C LYS A 74 6.03 14.33 -10.16
N GLN A 75 4.79 14.58 -9.78
CA GLN A 75 4.13 13.88 -8.68
C GLN A 75 3.15 12.80 -9.14
N ILE A 76 2.64 12.87 -10.38
CA ILE A 76 1.82 11.81 -10.97
C ILE A 76 2.72 10.94 -11.83
N LEU A 77 2.98 9.72 -11.38
CA LEU A 77 3.87 8.78 -12.04
C LEU A 77 3.28 8.30 -13.37
N PRO A 78 4.11 7.74 -14.28
CA PRO A 78 3.63 7.27 -15.59
C PRO A 78 2.52 6.21 -15.53
N ASP A 79 2.47 5.41 -14.47
CA ASP A 79 1.40 4.44 -14.21
C ASP A 79 0.20 5.02 -13.43
N GLY A 80 0.19 6.34 -13.19
CA GLY A 80 -0.89 7.07 -12.56
C GLY A 80 -0.79 7.22 -11.04
N GLY A 81 0.09 6.47 -10.38
CA GLY A 81 0.23 6.59 -8.92
C GLY A 81 0.77 7.95 -8.50
N HIS A 82 0.39 8.38 -7.30
CA HIS A 82 0.99 9.58 -6.70
C HIS A 82 2.32 9.18 -6.06
N TYR A 83 3.35 9.99 -6.26
CA TYR A 83 4.73 9.66 -5.92
C TYR A 83 5.02 9.45 -4.43
N GLU A 84 4.10 9.80 -3.52
CA GLU A 84 4.20 9.51 -2.07
C GLU A 84 3.85 8.06 -1.73
N LEU A 85 3.31 7.29 -2.69
CA LEU A 85 3.07 5.85 -2.59
C LEU A 85 2.14 5.42 -1.44
N SER A 86 1.34 6.35 -0.92
CA SER A 86 0.20 6.05 -0.05
C SER A 86 -1.10 6.06 -0.85
N PRO A 87 -1.89 4.97 -0.83
CA PRO A 87 -3.21 4.92 -1.45
C PRO A 87 -4.18 5.99 -0.91
N MET A 88 -4.10 6.33 0.39
CA MET A 88 -4.94 7.37 0.99
C MET A 88 -4.57 8.76 0.48
N TYR A 89 -3.27 9.09 0.43
CA TYR A 89 -2.81 10.37 -0.10
C TYR A 89 -3.03 10.50 -1.60
N HIS A 90 -2.96 9.40 -2.35
CA HIS A 90 -3.39 9.36 -3.73
C HIS A 90 -4.86 9.81 -3.88
N CYS A 91 -5.78 9.27 -3.07
CA CYS A 91 -7.18 9.68 -3.08
C CYS A 91 -7.38 11.16 -2.71
N LEU A 92 -6.63 11.68 -1.73
CA LEU A 92 -6.67 13.11 -1.37
C LEU A 92 -6.23 14.01 -2.52
N VAL A 93 -5.07 13.70 -3.14
CA VAL A 93 -4.54 14.48 -4.27
C VAL A 93 -5.45 14.39 -5.50
N MET A 94 -6.00 13.20 -5.79
CA MET A 94 -6.96 13.02 -6.88
C MET A 94 -8.21 13.87 -6.66
N SER A 95 -8.73 13.90 -5.43
CA SER A 95 -9.86 14.75 -5.05
C SER A 95 -9.59 16.23 -5.28
N ASP A 96 -8.42 16.70 -4.85
CA ASP A 96 -8.01 18.11 -5.00
C ASP A 96 -7.89 18.51 -6.47
N LEU A 97 -7.30 17.64 -7.29
CA LEU A 97 -7.15 17.86 -8.74
C LEU A 97 -8.49 17.84 -9.48
N LEU A 98 -9.40 16.94 -9.09
CA LEU A 98 -10.79 16.95 -9.59
C LEU A 98 -11.49 18.26 -9.25
N SER A 99 -11.35 18.75 -8.01
CA SER A 99 -11.94 20.04 -7.58
C SER A 99 -11.36 21.22 -8.35
N ALA A 100 -10.04 21.19 -8.60
CA ALA A 100 -9.35 22.18 -9.42
C ALA A 100 -9.87 22.17 -10.87
N ALA A 101 -10.00 20.99 -11.48
CA ALA A 101 -10.53 20.84 -12.83
C ALA A 101 -11.98 21.35 -12.93
N GLU A 102 -12.84 20.92 -12.02
CA GLU A 102 -14.25 21.35 -11.93
C GLU A 102 -14.37 22.88 -11.85
N SER A 103 -13.55 23.52 -11.00
CA SER A 103 -13.55 24.98 -10.81
C SER A 103 -12.98 25.75 -12.00
N LEU A 104 -11.91 25.24 -12.61
CA LEU A 104 -11.24 25.94 -13.71
C LEU A 104 -11.94 25.79 -15.05
N ARG A 105 -12.86 24.83 -15.22
CA ARG A 105 -13.64 24.70 -16.47
C ARG A 105 -14.46 25.95 -16.79
N THR A 106 -14.90 26.71 -15.78
CA THR A 106 -15.63 27.98 -15.98
C THR A 106 -14.71 29.12 -16.40
N VAL A 107 -13.41 29.00 -16.15
CA VAL A 107 -12.39 30.02 -16.45
C VAL A 107 -11.70 29.74 -17.79
N ASP A 108 -11.23 28.50 -17.98
CA ASP A 108 -10.46 28.08 -19.15
C ASP A 108 -10.60 26.56 -19.36
N ALA A 109 -11.73 26.14 -19.94
CA ALA A 109 -12.01 24.74 -20.22
C ALA A 109 -10.95 24.08 -21.13
N GLY A 110 -10.37 24.83 -22.07
CA GLY A 110 -9.32 24.32 -22.95
C GLY A 110 -8.04 23.98 -22.18
N TRP A 111 -7.65 24.84 -21.23
CA TRP A 111 -6.49 24.57 -20.39
C TRP A 111 -6.70 23.36 -19.47
N VAL A 112 -7.90 23.17 -18.93
CA VAL A 112 -8.26 21.97 -18.12
C VAL A 112 -8.14 20.71 -18.95
N GLU A 113 -8.68 20.71 -20.17
CA GLU A 113 -8.59 19.57 -21.09
C GLU A 113 -7.13 19.22 -21.40
N GLU A 114 -6.30 20.24 -21.67
CA GLU A 114 -4.89 20.06 -22.02
C GLU A 114 -4.03 19.57 -20.84
N HIS A 115 -4.30 20.03 -19.61
CA HIS A 115 -3.36 19.85 -18.48
C HIS A 115 -3.85 18.97 -17.33
N LEU A 116 -5.17 18.82 -17.14
CA LEU A 116 -5.73 18.12 -15.97
C LEU A 116 -6.48 16.85 -16.33
N HIS A 117 -7.11 16.77 -17.50
CA HIS A 117 -7.90 15.62 -17.90
C HIS A 117 -7.08 14.32 -17.87
N GLU A 118 -5.96 14.29 -18.60
CA GLU A 118 -5.14 13.09 -18.74
C GLU A 118 -4.45 12.66 -17.43
N PRO A 119 -3.84 13.54 -16.61
CA PRO A 119 -3.27 13.15 -15.33
C PRO A 119 -4.29 12.54 -14.36
N VAL A 120 -5.47 13.13 -14.22
CA VAL A 120 -6.51 12.62 -13.32
C VAL A 120 -7.09 11.30 -13.83
N GLN A 121 -7.20 11.13 -15.16
CA GLN A 121 -7.59 9.86 -15.76
C GLN A 121 -6.59 8.75 -15.44
N ARG A 122 -5.28 9.01 -15.56
CA ARG A 122 -4.24 8.04 -15.14
C ARG A 122 -4.34 7.72 -13.66
N MET A 123 -4.58 8.71 -12.80
CA MET A 123 -4.78 8.48 -11.37
C MET A 123 -5.98 7.55 -11.11
N GLY A 124 -7.09 7.74 -11.81
CA GLY A 124 -8.23 6.82 -11.75
C GLY A 124 -7.85 5.38 -12.16
N GLY A 125 -7.05 5.22 -13.22
CA GLY A 125 -6.53 3.93 -13.64
C GLY A 125 -5.66 3.25 -12.57
N PHE A 126 -4.76 4.01 -11.94
CA PHE A 126 -3.96 3.53 -10.81
C PHE A 126 -4.85 3.09 -9.66
N LEU A 127 -5.80 3.94 -9.24
CA LEU A 127 -6.66 3.66 -8.10
C LEU A 127 -7.42 2.35 -8.31
N ALA A 128 -8.07 2.17 -9.46
CA ALA A 128 -8.79 0.94 -9.79
C ALA A 128 -7.89 -0.32 -9.79
N ALA A 129 -6.61 -0.15 -10.15
CA ALA A 129 -5.63 -1.24 -10.18
C ALA A 129 -5.08 -1.64 -8.80
N VAL A 130 -5.34 -0.87 -7.74
CA VAL A 130 -4.86 -1.16 -6.37
C VAL A 130 -5.97 -1.40 -5.35
N LEU A 131 -7.25 -1.36 -5.72
CA LEU A 131 -8.34 -1.62 -4.78
C LEU A 131 -8.43 -3.09 -4.37
N HIS A 132 -8.81 -3.28 -3.10
CA HIS A 132 -9.38 -4.55 -2.66
C HIS A 132 -10.73 -4.79 -3.32
N ASP A 133 -11.18 -6.03 -3.27
CA ASP A 133 -12.48 -6.42 -3.82
C ASP A 133 -13.65 -5.85 -3.01
N ASP A 134 -13.43 -5.31 -1.81
CA ASP A 134 -14.43 -4.52 -1.07
C ASP A 134 -14.64 -3.10 -1.64
N GLY A 135 -13.85 -2.70 -2.64
CA GLY A 135 -13.90 -1.40 -3.29
C GLY A 135 -13.10 -0.31 -2.58
N ASP A 136 -12.36 -0.65 -1.53
CA ASP A 136 -11.58 0.29 -0.73
C ASP A 136 -10.06 0.08 -0.88
N ILE A 137 -9.32 1.09 -0.42
CA ILE A 137 -7.86 1.13 -0.53
C ILE A 137 -7.15 0.12 0.39
N PRO A 138 -5.97 -0.38 0.00
CA PRO A 138 -5.07 -1.14 0.87
C PRO A 138 -4.29 -0.20 1.80
N PHE A 139 -3.70 -0.74 2.87
CA PHE A 139 -3.04 0.04 3.93
C PHE A 139 -1.51 0.04 3.82
N PHE A 140 -0.99 0.38 2.64
CA PHE A 140 0.44 0.63 2.43
C PHE A 140 0.80 2.05 2.84
N ASN A 141 1.99 2.22 3.43
CA ASN A 141 2.44 3.51 3.97
C ASN A 141 1.39 4.14 4.92
N ASP A 142 1.31 5.47 4.97
CA ASP A 142 0.24 6.15 5.71
C ASP A 142 -1.11 6.02 4.98
N ALA A 143 -1.87 4.96 5.29
CA ALA A 143 -3.22 4.78 4.76
C ALA A 143 -4.19 4.21 5.80
N VAL A 144 -5.37 4.82 5.84
CA VAL A 144 -6.53 4.39 6.65
C VAL A 144 -7.83 4.73 5.93
N LEU A 145 -8.95 4.15 6.37
CA LEU A 145 -10.27 4.44 5.83
C LEU A 145 -10.87 5.72 6.43
N GLY A 146 -11.78 6.34 5.68
CA GLY A 146 -12.60 7.47 6.15
C GLY A 146 -11.87 8.80 6.31
N GLN A 147 -10.61 8.91 5.90
CA GLN A 147 -9.84 10.18 5.91
C GLN A 147 -9.77 10.85 4.54
N ALA A 148 -9.82 10.08 3.46
CA ALA A 148 -9.93 10.57 2.10
C ALA A 148 -11.35 10.28 1.55
N PRO A 149 -11.80 10.97 0.49
CA PRO A 149 -13.01 10.59 -0.25
C PRO A 149 -12.94 9.12 -0.68
N SER A 150 -14.09 8.46 -0.72
CA SER A 150 -14.13 7.05 -1.13
C SER A 150 -13.70 6.90 -2.60
N PRO A 151 -13.10 5.76 -3.00
CA PRO A 151 -12.80 5.49 -4.40
C PRO A 151 -14.02 5.64 -5.30
N MET A 152 -15.18 5.18 -4.84
CA MET A 152 -16.45 5.32 -5.54
C MET A 152 -16.80 6.80 -5.84
N ASP A 153 -16.65 7.69 -4.85
CA ASP A 153 -16.92 9.11 -5.06
C ASP A 153 -15.95 9.73 -6.08
N LEU A 154 -14.67 9.33 -6.04
CA LEU A 154 -13.65 9.81 -6.97
C LEU A 154 -13.92 9.35 -8.40
N PHE A 155 -14.32 8.11 -8.59
CA PHE A 155 -14.69 7.60 -9.91
C PHE A 155 -15.92 8.31 -10.48
N GLN A 156 -16.97 8.52 -9.67
CA GLN A 156 -18.14 9.27 -10.11
C GLN A 156 -17.80 10.72 -10.51
N ARG A 157 -16.87 11.36 -9.79
CA ARG A 157 -16.38 12.70 -10.15
C ARG A 157 -15.57 12.67 -11.46
N LEU A 158 -14.70 11.68 -11.62
CA LEU A 158 -13.92 11.50 -12.84
C LEU A 158 -14.83 11.25 -14.05
N GLU A 159 -15.86 10.41 -13.93
CA GLU A 159 -16.84 10.18 -15.00
C GLU A 159 -17.53 11.47 -15.45
N ARG A 160 -17.93 12.32 -14.50
CA ARG A 160 -18.53 13.62 -14.79
C ARG A 160 -17.56 14.58 -15.50
N LEU A 161 -16.27 14.49 -15.18
CA LEU A 161 -15.24 15.32 -15.81
C LEU A 161 -14.88 14.83 -17.21
N ALA A 162 -14.65 13.52 -17.37
CA ALA A 162 -14.13 12.89 -18.58
C ALA A 162 -15.21 12.44 -19.58
N GLY A 163 -16.48 12.36 -19.15
CA GLY A 163 -17.58 11.94 -20.01
C GLY A 163 -17.52 10.48 -20.48
N SER A 164 -16.70 9.65 -19.85
CA SER A 164 -16.59 8.20 -20.12
C SER A 164 -16.89 7.42 -18.83
N GLU A 165 -17.48 6.22 -18.97
CA GLU A 165 -17.66 5.30 -17.85
C GLU A 165 -16.29 4.91 -17.27
N VAL A 166 -16.14 5.06 -15.96
CA VAL A 166 -15.01 4.53 -15.21
C VAL A 166 -15.45 3.19 -14.61
N ASP A 167 -14.50 2.35 -14.23
CA ASP A 167 -14.77 1.07 -13.58
C ASP A 167 -14.68 1.23 -12.05
N PRO A 168 -15.80 1.51 -11.35
CA PRO A 168 -15.74 2.08 -10.01
C PRO A 168 -15.31 1.08 -8.93
N ALA A 169 -15.30 -0.21 -9.27
CA ALA A 169 -14.94 -1.31 -8.37
C ALA A 169 -13.67 -2.04 -8.82
N GLY A 170 -12.99 -1.57 -9.87
CA GLY A 170 -11.91 -2.34 -10.51
C GLY A 170 -12.38 -3.71 -11.01
N GLU A 171 -13.69 -3.87 -11.25
CA GLU A 171 -14.33 -5.12 -11.68
C GLU A 171 -14.08 -5.42 -13.16
N LYS A 172 -14.01 -4.38 -13.98
CA LYS A 172 -13.59 -4.40 -15.40
C LYS A 172 -12.06 -4.37 -15.54
N VAL A 173 -11.30 -3.98 -14.51
CA VAL A 173 -9.83 -4.05 -14.51
C VAL A 173 -9.37 -5.50 -14.35
N ALA A 174 -9.09 -6.14 -15.48
CA ALA A 174 -8.50 -7.48 -15.52
C ALA A 174 -7.18 -7.51 -14.73
N ALA A 175 -6.97 -8.55 -13.93
CA ALA A 175 -5.67 -8.86 -13.35
C ALA A 175 -4.88 -9.78 -14.31
N PRO A 176 -3.54 -9.74 -14.30
CA PRO A 176 -2.67 -9.00 -13.39
C PRO A 176 -2.57 -7.51 -13.72
N ASN A 177 -2.32 -6.68 -12.70
CA ASN A 177 -1.95 -5.27 -12.87
C ASN A 177 -0.55 -5.06 -12.28
N VAL A 178 0.38 -4.55 -13.11
CA VAL A 178 1.78 -4.33 -12.73
C VAL A 178 2.11 -2.85 -12.91
N LEU A 179 2.14 -2.11 -11.80
CA LEU A 179 2.34 -0.67 -11.75
C LEU A 179 3.83 -0.41 -11.48
N THR A 180 4.63 -0.44 -12.54
CA THR A 180 6.11 -0.50 -12.45
C THR A 180 6.76 0.76 -11.89
N HIS A 181 6.11 1.92 -11.94
CA HIS A 181 6.69 3.18 -11.44
C HIS A 181 6.33 3.41 -9.98
N SER A 182 5.11 3.05 -9.59
CA SER A 182 4.62 3.10 -8.22
C SER A 182 5.06 1.89 -7.39
N GLY A 183 5.34 0.76 -8.05
CA GLY A 183 5.82 -0.47 -7.42
C GLY A 183 4.74 -1.39 -6.89
N PHE A 184 3.48 -1.24 -7.31
CA PHE A 184 2.39 -2.09 -6.87
C PHE A 184 2.09 -3.21 -7.88
N VAL A 185 1.76 -4.39 -7.37
CA VAL A 185 1.26 -5.51 -8.18
C VAL A 185 -0.07 -5.99 -7.62
N ARG A 186 -1.10 -6.08 -8.44
CA ARG A 186 -2.39 -6.69 -8.08
C ARG A 186 -2.66 -7.94 -8.90
N LEU A 187 -2.82 -9.06 -8.21
CA LEU A 187 -3.13 -10.37 -8.77
C LEU A 187 -4.55 -10.77 -8.38
N LYS A 188 -5.27 -11.48 -9.25
CA LYS A 188 -6.62 -11.98 -8.95
C LYS A 188 -6.85 -13.37 -9.52
N ALA A 189 -7.29 -14.30 -8.67
CA ALA A 189 -7.59 -15.68 -9.07
C ALA A 189 -8.66 -16.30 -8.18
N ARG A 190 -9.70 -16.89 -8.77
CA ARG A 190 -10.74 -17.68 -8.06
C ARG A 190 -11.30 -16.98 -6.79
N GLY A 191 -11.48 -15.66 -6.87
CA GLY A 191 -12.00 -14.82 -5.78
C GLY A 191 -10.95 -14.29 -4.80
N LEU A 192 -9.68 -14.69 -4.91
CA LEU A 192 -8.58 -14.06 -4.18
C LEU A 192 -8.07 -12.85 -4.95
N THR A 193 -7.87 -11.75 -4.25
CA THR A 193 -7.15 -10.56 -4.73
C THR A 193 -5.95 -10.35 -3.82
N VAL A 194 -4.76 -10.25 -4.41
CA VAL A 194 -3.48 -10.06 -3.71
C VAL A 194 -2.85 -8.77 -4.21
N ILE A 195 -2.54 -7.85 -3.30
CA ILE A 195 -1.88 -6.58 -3.62
C ILE A 195 -0.52 -6.58 -2.93
N ILE A 196 0.55 -6.34 -3.69
CA ILE A 196 1.93 -6.48 -3.26
C ILE A 196 2.65 -5.15 -3.45
N ASP A 197 3.40 -4.72 -2.43
CA ASP A 197 4.32 -3.58 -2.52
C ASP A 197 5.74 -4.06 -2.84
N GLN A 198 6.22 -3.70 -4.03
CA GLN A 198 7.60 -3.88 -4.52
C GLN A 198 8.22 -2.53 -4.91
N GLY A 199 7.64 -1.44 -4.41
CA GLY A 199 8.07 -0.08 -4.70
C GLY A 199 9.31 0.32 -3.94
N ARG A 200 9.78 1.52 -4.30
CA ARG A 200 10.77 2.23 -3.49
C ARG A 200 10.10 2.74 -2.21
N LEU A 201 10.89 2.93 -1.16
CA LEU A 201 10.47 3.55 0.09
C LEU A 201 10.28 5.07 -0.10
N GLY A 202 9.22 5.48 -0.81
CA GLY A 202 8.80 6.86 -1.06
C GLY A 202 9.76 7.74 -1.89
N PRO A 203 9.40 9.01 -2.11
CA PRO A 203 10.23 9.97 -2.84
C PRO A 203 11.36 10.52 -1.96
N ASP A 204 12.53 10.72 -2.55
CA ASP A 204 13.77 11.10 -1.86
C ASP A 204 13.65 12.38 -1.03
N GLU A 205 12.86 13.33 -1.52
CA GLU A 205 12.63 14.63 -0.89
C GLU A 205 11.53 14.63 0.17
N LEU A 206 10.67 13.61 0.23
CA LEU A 206 9.47 13.61 1.08
C LEU A 206 9.14 12.22 1.63
N MET A 207 9.72 11.91 2.78
CA MET A 207 9.67 10.59 3.42
C MET A 207 8.65 10.50 4.57
N GLY A 208 7.78 11.51 4.69
CA GLY A 208 6.88 11.68 5.84
C GLY A 208 5.96 10.47 6.06
N HIS A 209 5.52 9.87 4.97
CA HIS A 209 4.48 8.83 4.93
C HIS A 209 5.02 7.42 4.78
N VAL A 210 6.34 7.26 4.68
CA VAL A 210 6.99 5.97 4.37
C VAL A 210 6.99 5.02 5.56
N HIS A 211 6.69 3.75 5.34
CA HIS A 211 6.83 2.68 6.33
C HIS A 211 8.02 1.76 5.99
N SER A 212 8.35 0.83 6.89
CA SER A 212 9.23 -0.31 6.57
C SER A 212 8.41 -1.48 6.03
N ASP A 213 7.68 -1.27 4.94
CA ASP A 213 6.68 -2.20 4.40
C ASP A 213 7.04 -2.85 3.06
N ALA A 214 8.27 -2.68 2.58
CA ALA A 214 8.69 -3.25 1.31
C ALA A 214 8.54 -4.79 1.32
N LEU A 215 8.00 -5.32 0.23
CA LEU A 215 7.63 -6.73 0.03
C LEU A 215 6.50 -7.22 0.96
N SER A 216 5.80 -6.31 1.63
CA SER A 216 4.51 -6.60 2.25
C SER A 216 3.43 -6.80 1.20
N PHE A 217 2.34 -7.44 1.61
CA PHE A 217 1.18 -7.67 0.76
C PHE A 217 -0.10 -7.72 1.60
N GLU A 218 -1.22 -7.42 0.95
CA GLU A 218 -2.56 -7.57 1.49
C GLU A 218 -3.38 -8.53 0.63
N VAL A 219 -4.37 -9.19 1.24
CA VAL A 219 -5.20 -10.19 0.57
C VAL A 219 -6.66 -9.96 0.93
N SER A 220 -7.53 -10.01 -0.07
CA SER A 220 -8.98 -10.17 0.13
C SER A 220 -9.47 -11.44 -0.56
N PHE A 221 -10.52 -12.04 -0.01
CA PHE A 221 -11.27 -13.12 -0.65
C PHE A 221 -12.70 -12.68 -0.84
N LYS A 222 -13.09 -12.44 -2.09
CA LYS A 222 -14.28 -11.64 -2.43
C LYS A 222 -14.20 -10.32 -1.63
N HIS A 223 -15.29 -9.88 -1.03
CA HIS A 223 -15.37 -8.62 -0.29
C HIS A 223 -14.82 -8.69 1.16
N GLN A 224 -14.21 -9.80 1.60
CA GLN A 224 -13.63 -9.92 2.94
C GLN A 224 -12.12 -9.69 2.89
N ARG A 225 -11.60 -8.74 3.69
CA ARG A 225 -10.16 -8.59 3.93
C ARG A 225 -9.64 -9.76 4.77
N VAL A 226 -8.60 -10.41 4.28
CA VAL A 226 -8.03 -11.66 4.82
C VAL A 226 -6.67 -11.42 5.45
N LEU A 227 -5.75 -10.78 4.71
CA LEU A 227 -4.47 -10.30 5.24
C LEU A 227 -4.41 -8.79 5.05
N VAL A 228 -4.04 -8.07 6.11
CA VAL A 228 -4.02 -6.61 6.14
C VAL A 228 -2.66 -6.10 6.62
N ASN A 229 -2.25 -4.90 6.23
CA ASN A 229 -1.29 -4.15 7.03
C ASN A 229 -2.02 -3.50 8.21
N ARG A 230 -1.29 -3.13 9.27
CA ARG A 230 -1.93 -2.63 10.49
C ARG A 230 -2.51 -1.21 10.38
N GLY A 231 -2.14 -0.42 9.37
CA GLY A 231 -2.61 0.97 9.22
C GLY A 231 -1.95 1.95 10.18
N VAL A 232 -2.60 3.09 10.44
CA VAL A 232 -2.07 4.20 11.27
C VAL A 232 -3.09 4.66 12.30
N TYR A 233 -2.73 4.61 13.59
CA TYR A 233 -3.60 5.09 14.66
C TYR A 233 -3.60 6.62 14.80
N GLU A 234 -2.43 7.24 14.78
CA GLU A 234 -2.23 8.68 14.98
C GLU A 234 -0.90 9.14 14.38
N TYR A 235 -0.77 10.44 14.10
CA TYR A 235 0.48 11.05 13.64
C TYR A 235 1.36 11.62 14.75
N THR A 236 0.79 11.76 15.95
CA THR A 236 1.51 12.22 17.13
C THR A 236 2.75 11.36 17.36
N SER A 237 3.90 12.00 17.59
CA SER A 237 5.13 11.26 17.86
C SER A 237 4.97 10.42 19.12
N GLY A 238 5.31 9.15 19.04
CA GLY A 238 5.16 8.23 20.15
C GLY A 238 5.20 6.77 19.72
N PRO A 239 5.04 5.85 20.69
CA PRO A 239 5.15 4.41 20.45
C PRO A 239 4.23 3.90 19.35
N ARG A 240 2.96 4.36 19.30
CA ARG A 240 1.99 3.92 18.29
C ARG A 240 2.38 4.36 16.88
N ARG A 241 2.87 5.59 16.71
CA ARG A 241 3.35 6.07 15.41
C ARG A 241 4.60 5.31 14.96
N ASN A 242 5.54 5.06 15.87
CA ASN A 242 6.73 4.27 15.58
C ASN A 242 6.38 2.83 15.20
N GLU A 243 5.42 2.23 15.91
CA GLU A 243 4.92 0.89 15.64
C GLU A 243 4.21 0.80 14.29
N ALA A 244 3.35 1.77 13.95
CA ALA A 244 2.66 1.82 12.66
C ALA A 244 3.63 1.76 11.48
N ARG A 245 4.77 2.45 11.58
CA ARG A 245 5.77 2.51 10.51
C ARG A 245 6.82 1.38 10.57
N SER A 246 6.80 0.55 11.61
CA SER A 246 7.78 -0.51 11.83
C SER A 246 7.51 -1.72 10.93
N ILE A 247 8.57 -2.41 10.51
CA ILE A 247 8.52 -3.65 9.73
C ILE A 247 7.62 -4.72 10.35
N ARG A 248 7.49 -4.72 11.67
CA ARG A 248 6.65 -5.67 12.43
C ARG A 248 5.16 -5.46 12.24
N SER A 249 4.74 -4.32 11.71
CA SER A 249 3.34 -3.99 11.42
C SER A 249 2.89 -4.38 10.01
N HIS A 250 3.81 -4.98 9.25
CA HIS A 250 3.63 -5.35 7.87
C HIS A 250 3.84 -6.84 7.68
N ASN A 251 3.27 -7.40 6.62
CA ASN A 251 3.35 -8.81 6.31
C ASN A 251 4.68 -9.09 5.59
N THR A 252 5.85 -8.89 6.21
CA THR A 252 7.19 -9.00 5.58
C THR A 252 8.26 -9.55 6.56
N PRO A 253 9.35 -10.21 6.11
CA PRO A 253 10.33 -10.79 7.02
C PRO A 253 11.13 -9.73 7.76
N CYS A 254 11.35 -9.96 9.05
CA CYS A 254 12.16 -9.13 9.92
C CYS A 254 13.31 -9.95 10.52
N VAL A 255 14.54 -9.43 10.37
CA VAL A 255 15.78 -10.04 10.86
C VAL A 255 16.40 -9.11 11.89
N ASP A 256 16.66 -9.60 13.10
CA ASP A 256 17.27 -8.86 14.22
C ASP A 256 16.58 -7.53 14.59
N ASP A 257 15.27 -7.42 14.32
CA ASP A 257 14.50 -6.19 14.45
C ASP A 257 15.00 -5.04 13.56
N TYR A 258 15.72 -5.37 12.49
CA TYR A 258 16.22 -4.38 11.57
C TYR A 258 15.09 -3.80 10.71
N GLU A 259 14.96 -2.48 10.76
CA GLU A 259 14.02 -1.70 9.97
C GLU A 259 14.55 -1.46 8.55
N GLN A 260 13.66 -1.44 7.56
CA GLN A 260 14.03 -1.08 6.18
C GLN A 260 14.31 0.42 6.03
N ALA A 261 13.69 1.23 6.90
CA ALA A 261 13.88 2.68 6.99
C ALA A 261 14.26 3.11 8.42
N GLU A 262 15.29 3.95 8.55
CA GLU A 262 15.68 4.57 9.82
C GLU A 262 14.70 5.71 10.17
N ILE A 263 13.61 5.38 10.85
CA ILE A 263 12.58 6.35 11.24
C ILE A 263 12.95 6.94 12.60
N TRP A 264 13.34 8.21 12.62
CA TRP A 264 13.81 8.89 13.85
C TRP A 264 12.83 9.97 14.35
N SER A 265 11.76 10.26 13.60
CA SER A 265 10.63 11.11 14.04
C SER A 265 9.37 10.81 13.22
N SER A 266 8.20 11.36 13.62
CA SER A 266 6.89 11.09 13.01
C SER A 266 6.84 11.19 11.49
N PHE A 267 7.67 12.06 10.92
CA PHE A 267 7.75 12.35 9.49
C PHE A 267 9.19 12.39 8.97
N ARG A 268 10.18 11.87 9.71
CA ARG A 268 11.59 11.95 9.33
C ARG A 268 12.24 10.58 9.23
N VAL A 269 12.85 10.34 8.08
CA VAL A 269 13.59 9.12 7.76
C VAL A 269 15.03 9.49 7.46
N GLY A 270 15.97 8.72 8.02
CA GLY A 270 17.40 8.81 7.79
C GLY A 270 17.84 7.85 6.69
N GLN A 271 18.75 6.94 7.01
CA GLN A 271 19.16 5.89 6.08
C GLN A 271 17.97 4.98 5.73
N ARG A 272 17.80 4.70 4.45
CA ARG A 272 16.78 3.78 3.96
C ARG A 272 17.41 2.76 3.03
N ARG A 273 16.84 1.56 3.02
CA ARG A 273 17.22 0.51 2.09
C ARG A 273 16.51 0.70 0.76
N HIS A 274 17.15 0.22 -0.30
CA HIS A 274 16.51 0.02 -1.58
C HIS A 274 16.33 -1.48 -1.76
N LEU A 275 15.29 -1.86 -2.51
CA LEU A 275 15.23 -3.23 -3.01
C LEU A 275 16.44 -3.43 -3.93
N ASP A 276 17.23 -4.46 -3.64
CA ASP A 276 18.31 -4.91 -4.52
C ASP A 276 17.71 -5.45 -5.83
N GLU A 277 16.48 -5.96 -5.76
CA GLU A 277 15.71 -6.48 -6.89
C GLU A 277 14.21 -6.48 -6.63
N HIS A 278 13.44 -6.37 -7.70
CA HIS A 278 12.01 -6.70 -7.76
C HIS A 278 11.71 -7.39 -9.09
N PHE A 279 10.70 -8.24 -9.13
CA PHE A 279 10.33 -8.99 -10.33
C PHE A 279 8.84 -9.34 -10.37
N PHE A 280 8.35 -9.48 -11.60
CA PHE A 280 7.03 -10.01 -11.91
C PHE A 280 7.15 -11.02 -13.06
N ILE A 281 6.50 -12.18 -12.91
CA ILE A 281 6.58 -13.31 -13.84
C ILE A 281 5.17 -13.91 -13.98
N GLU A 282 4.69 -14.05 -15.21
CA GLU A 282 3.53 -14.91 -15.52
C GLU A 282 4.00 -16.37 -15.56
N THR A 283 3.34 -17.24 -14.79
CA THR A 283 3.61 -18.68 -14.80
C THR A 283 2.60 -19.38 -15.69
N GLY A 284 2.83 -20.66 -16.03
CA GLY A 284 1.88 -21.43 -16.84
C GLY A 284 0.50 -21.60 -16.19
N ASP A 285 0.40 -21.41 -14.88
CA ASP A 285 -0.79 -21.62 -14.07
C ASP A 285 -1.12 -20.45 -13.13
N GLY A 286 -0.57 -19.25 -13.33
CA GLY A 286 -0.77 -18.12 -12.43
C GLY A 286 0.29 -17.03 -12.56
N TRP A 287 0.63 -16.41 -11.43
CA TRP A 287 1.56 -15.29 -11.37
C TRP A 287 2.48 -15.38 -10.18
N ARG A 288 3.67 -14.81 -10.34
CA ARG A 288 4.69 -14.71 -9.31
C ARG A 288 5.22 -13.28 -9.30
N ALA A 289 5.32 -12.70 -8.11
CA ALA A 289 5.96 -11.42 -7.92
C ALA A 289 6.79 -11.44 -6.63
N GLY A 290 7.94 -10.77 -6.64
CA GLY A 290 8.79 -10.74 -5.46
C GLY A 290 9.91 -9.73 -5.55
N GLY A 291 10.86 -9.86 -4.64
CA GLY A 291 12.03 -9.00 -4.59
C GLY A 291 12.98 -9.41 -3.47
N GLY A 292 14.00 -8.59 -3.27
CA GLY A 292 14.99 -8.84 -2.24
C GLY A 292 15.69 -7.57 -1.77
N TRP A 293 16.21 -7.64 -0.56
CA TRP A 293 16.99 -6.56 0.07
C TRP A 293 17.99 -7.15 1.07
N ARG A 294 18.92 -6.32 1.54
CA ARG A 294 19.98 -6.74 2.46
C ARG A 294 20.06 -5.86 3.71
N THR A 295 20.22 -6.48 4.87
CA THR A 295 20.54 -5.78 6.12
C THR A 295 21.97 -5.21 6.06
N PRO A 296 22.33 -4.19 6.85
CA PRO A 296 23.71 -3.70 6.94
C PRO A 296 24.69 -4.77 7.43
N GLY A 297 24.21 -5.75 8.21
CA GLY A 297 25.00 -6.91 8.63
C GLY A 297 25.28 -7.92 7.51
N GLY A 298 24.80 -7.66 6.29
CA GLY A 298 25.06 -8.51 5.13
C GLY A 298 24.03 -9.61 4.91
N VAL A 299 22.99 -9.72 5.76
CA VAL A 299 21.94 -10.73 5.62
C VAL A 299 21.01 -10.37 4.46
N SER A 300 20.97 -11.24 3.45
CA SER A 300 20.10 -11.14 2.28
C SER A 300 18.74 -11.74 2.59
N ILE A 301 17.68 -11.01 2.27
CA ILE A 301 16.28 -11.42 2.42
C ILE A 301 15.66 -11.39 1.02
N GLN A 302 15.10 -12.52 0.59
CA GLN A 302 14.40 -12.65 -0.69
C GLN A 302 13.02 -13.22 -0.46
N ARG A 303 12.03 -12.62 -1.11
CA ARG A 303 10.65 -13.06 -1.05
C ARG A 303 10.08 -13.31 -2.44
N SER A 304 9.29 -14.36 -2.58
CA SER A 304 8.48 -14.64 -3.75
C SER A 304 7.03 -14.96 -3.32
N ILE A 305 6.08 -14.20 -3.85
CA ILE A 305 4.65 -14.39 -3.66
C ILE A 305 4.05 -14.93 -4.97
N ILE A 306 3.37 -16.07 -4.90
CA ILE A 306 2.80 -16.76 -6.06
C ILE A 306 1.30 -16.93 -5.83
N LEU A 307 0.49 -16.52 -6.81
CA LEU A 307 -0.94 -16.82 -6.86
C LEU A 307 -1.22 -17.71 -8.06
N THR A 308 -1.62 -18.95 -7.82
CA THR A 308 -2.07 -19.84 -8.90
C THR A 308 -3.49 -19.47 -9.34
N GLY A 309 -3.81 -19.69 -10.61
CA GLY A 309 -5.13 -19.54 -11.20
C GLY A 309 -6.18 -20.43 -10.54
N GLN A 310 -5.76 -21.53 -9.91
CA GLN A 310 -6.63 -22.38 -9.08
C GLN A 310 -6.93 -21.77 -7.70
N GLY A 311 -6.30 -20.66 -7.32
CA GLY A 311 -6.55 -19.96 -6.06
C GLY A 311 -5.70 -20.47 -4.88
N ARG A 312 -4.48 -20.95 -5.14
CA ARG A 312 -3.49 -21.24 -4.09
C ARG A 312 -2.51 -20.07 -3.99
N LEU A 313 -2.35 -19.53 -2.78
CA LEU A 313 -1.38 -18.46 -2.48
C LEU A 313 -0.18 -19.06 -1.76
N GLU A 314 1.01 -18.77 -2.28
CA GLU A 314 2.29 -19.25 -1.76
C GLU A 314 3.23 -18.08 -1.50
N VAL A 315 3.91 -18.11 -0.36
CA VAL A 315 4.90 -17.11 0.04
C VAL A 315 6.17 -17.84 0.43
N TRP A 316 7.22 -17.65 -0.37
CA TRP A 316 8.55 -18.19 -0.12
C TRP A 316 9.45 -17.08 0.38
N ASP A 317 10.06 -17.29 1.55
CA ASP A 317 11.00 -16.39 2.20
C ASP A 317 12.35 -17.09 2.38
N SER A 318 13.40 -16.52 1.79
CA SER A 318 14.77 -17.02 1.83
C SER A 318 15.68 -15.99 2.48
N ILE A 319 16.27 -16.35 3.62
CA ILE A 319 17.13 -15.48 4.44
C ILE A 319 18.52 -16.11 4.51
N LYS A 320 19.53 -15.41 4.03
CA LYS A 320 20.89 -15.92 3.81
C LYS A 320 21.95 -14.95 4.31
N GLY A 321 23.04 -15.48 4.85
CA GLY A 321 24.10 -14.68 5.46
C GLY A 321 24.97 -15.56 6.35
N GLU A 322 25.74 -14.95 7.24
CA GLU A 322 26.60 -15.63 8.19
C GLU A 322 26.15 -15.33 9.62
N GLY A 323 26.28 -16.31 10.51
CA GLY A 323 25.94 -16.16 11.92
C GLY A 323 24.53 -16.64 12.26
N SER A 324 24.15 -16.37 13.52
CA SER A 324 22.86 -16.75 14.07
C SER A 324 22.02 -15.51 14.32
N HIS A 325 20.78 -15.52 13.84
CA HIS A 325 19.91 -14.33 13.81
C HIS A 325 18.55 -14.60 14.44
N ARG A 326 17.90 -13.54 14.93
CA ARG A 326 16.47 -13.58 15.28
C ARG A 326 15.68 -13.32 14.01
N ILE A 327 14.77 -14.23 13.66
CA ILE A 327 13.93 -14.14 12.46
C ILE A 327 12.47 -14.17 12.86
N SER A 328 11.69 -13.25 12.32
CA SER A 328 10.23 -13.27 12.44
C SER A 328 9.55 -12.92 11.11
N ILE A 329 8.50 -13.66 10.77
CA ILE A 329 7.68 -13.42 9.57
C ILE A 329 6.22 -13.41 10.02
N PRO A 330 5.63 -12.22 10.24
CA PRO A 330 4.24 -12.10 10.65
C PRO A 330 3.29 -12.06 9.43
N PHE A 331 2.11 -12.63 9.61
CA PHE A 331 0.92 -12.42 8.78
C PHE A 331 -0.24 -11.95 9.66
N HIS A 332 -0.72 -10.75 9.41
CA HIS A 332 -1.79 -10.09 10.17
C HIS A 332 -3.13 -10.40 9.51
N TRP A 333 -3.96 -11.17 10.20
CA TRP A 333 -5.26 -11.59 9.68
C TRP A 333 -6.30 -10.50 9.90
N GLY A 334 -7.19 -10.31 8.93
CA GLY A 334 -8.21 -9.27 8.94
C GLY A 334 -9.16 -9.35 10.13
N PRO A 335 -9.94 -8.29 10.37
CA PRO A 335 -10.94 -8.28 11.45
C PRO A 335 -11.91 -9.45 11.32
N SER A 336 -12.36 -9.96 12.46
CA SER A 336 -13.30 -11.10 12.57
C SER A 336 -12.75 -12.45 12.08
N LEU A 337 -11.43 -12.56 11.89
CA LEU A 337 -10.76 -13.82 11.57
C LEU A 337 -9.98 -14.35 12.78
N GLU A 338 -10.16 -15.63 13.10
CA GLU A 338 -9.47 -16.34 14.17
C GLU A 338 -8.43 -17.31 13.59
N VAL A 339 -7.24 -17.32 14.17
CA VAL A 339 -6.13 -18.22 13.83
C VAL A 339 -6.19 -19.46 14.71
N ARG A 340 -6.24 -20.64 14.09
CA ARG A 340 -6.20 -21.93 14.79
C ARG A 340 -5.02 -22.75 14.34
N LEU A 341 -4.11 -23.05 15.26
CA LEU A 341 -3.03 -24.00 15.03
C LEU A 341 -3.57 -25.42 15.20
N CYS A 342 -3.40 -26.27 14.18
CA CYS A 342 -4.00 -27.60 14.15
C CYS A 342 -3.01 -28.67 14.64
N SER A 343 -1.94 -28.89 13.89
CA SER A 343 -0.99 -29.96 14.18
C SER A 343 0.43 -29.60 13.72
N GLN A 344 1.40 -30.21 14.39
CA GLN A 344 2.81 -30.17 14.02
C GLN A 344 3.22 -31.52 13.47
N SER A 345 3.72 -31.52 12.24
CA SER A 345 4.30 -32.71 11.61
C SER A 345 5.79 -32.50 11.40
N PRO A 346 6.67 -33.35 11.97
CA PRO A 346 8.08 -33.33 11.60
C PRO A 346 8.26 -33.79 10.14
N PHE A 347 9.15 -33.16 9.37
CA PHE A 347 9.49 -33.73 8.06
C PHE A 347 10.40 -34.94 8.22
N THR A 348 10.06 -35.99 7.48
CA THR A 348 10.94 -37.12 7.27
C THR A 348 12.02 -36.71 6.26
N GLN A 349 13.27 -37.16 6.46
CA GLN A 349 14.48 -36.82 5.67
C GLN A 349 15.20 -35.49 5.99
N GLY A 350 14.91 -34.83 7.11
CA GLY A 350 15.76 -33.72 7.62
C GLY A 350 15.54 -32.35 6.96
N LEU A 351 14.55 -32.21 6.09
CA LEU A 351 14.22 -30.96 5.37
C LEU A 351 13.31 -30.00 6.18
N GLY A 352 13.33 -30.05 7.52
CA GLY A 352 12.66 -29.05 8.37
C GLY A 352 11.42 -29.51 9.14
N ALA A 353 10.46 -28.60 9.39
CA ALA A 353 9.17 -28.93 10.02
C ALA A 353 7.95 -28.26 9.34
N CYS A 354 6.80 -28.95 9.39
CA CYS A 354 5.50 -28.46 8.94
C CYS A 354 4.65 -28.00 10.14
N ARG A 355 3.86 -26.96 9.93
CA ARG A 355 2.76 -26.57 10.82
C ARG A 355 1.51 -26.34 10.00
N GLU A 356 0.45 -27.03 10.34
CA GLU A 356 -0.87 -26.82 9.74
C GLU A 356 -1.68 -25.86 10.60
N TRP A 357 -2.41 -24.98 9.94
CA TRP A 357 -3.24 -23.98 10.59
C TRP A 357 -4.48 -23.70 9.74
N GLU A 358 -5.51 -23.21 10.40
CA GLU A 358 -6.75 -22.78 9.79
C GLU A 358 -7.10 -21.37 10.22
N ILE A 359 -7.80 -20.63 9.36
CA ILE A 359 -8.36 -19.32 9.68
C ILE A 359 -9.86 -19.41 9.56
N HIS A 360 -10.56 -18.99 10.62
CA HIS A 360 -12.00 -19.11 10.75
C HIS A 360 -12.61 -17.72 10.79
N GLY A 361 -13.48 -17.41 9.85
CA GLY A 361 -14.40 -16.28 9.87
C GLY A 361 -15.84 -16.76 9.74
N GLN A 362 -16.78 -15.82 9.75
CA GLN A 362 -18.21 -16.13 9.64
C GLN A 362 -18.55 -16.88 8.34
N ASP A 363 -18.05 -16.38 7.20
CA ASP A 363 -18.34 -16.90 5.86
C ASP A 363 -17.08 -17.34 5.09
N VAL A 364 -15.94 -17.35 5.76
CA VAL A 364 -14.63 -17.56 5.17
C VAL A 364 -13.85 -18.56 6.02
N LYS A 365 -13.28 -19.57 5.36
CA LYS A 365 -12.33 -20.48 5.99
C LYS A 365 -11.11 -20.65 5.09
N PHE A 366 -9.92 -20.51 5.68
CA PHE A 366 -8.67 -20.84 5.01
C PHE A 366 -7.99 -22.01 5.69
N TYR A 367 -7.28 -22.76 4.86
CA TYR A 367 -6.38 -23.81 5.29
C TYR A 367 -4.98 -23.40 4.88
N GLY A 368 -4.00 -23.66 5.73
CA GLY A 368 -2.63 -23.29 5.47
C GLY A 368 -1.63 -24.25 6.05
N LYS A 369 -0.46 -24.27 5.43
CA LYS A 369 0.73 -24.98 5.89
C LYS A 369 1.92 -24.04 5.84
N THR A 370 2.72 -24.05 6.91
CA THR A 370 4.00 -23.35 6.96
C THR A 370 5.12 -24.36 7.13
N TYR A 371 6.01 -24.36 6.16
CA TYR A 371 7.22 -25.17 6.07
C TYR A 371 8.41 -24.31 6.43
N SER A 372 9.38 -24.87 7.14
CA SER A 372 10.61 -24.15 7.48
C SER A 372 11.82 -25.05 7.59
N HIS A 373 12.96 -24.59 7.08
CA HIS A 373 14.27 -25.17 7.31
C HIS A 373 15.27 -24.07 7.71
N PRO A 374 15.98 -24.20 8.84
CA PRO A 374 15.75 -25.17 9.92
C PRO A 374 14.35 -25.01 10.55
N PRO A 375 13.86 -26.01 11.31
CA PRO A 375 12.57 -25.92 11.99
C PRO A 375 12.45 -24.68 12.87
N GLY A 376 11.37 -23.93 12.75
CA GLY A 376 11.03 -22.81 13.64
C GLY A 376 9.71 -23.00 14.38
N GLU A 377 9.37 -22.00 15.20
CA GLU A 377 8.10 -21.91 15.90
C GLU A 377 7.08 -21.17 15.03
N LEU A 378 5.81 -21.56 15.14
CA LEU A 378 4.69 -20.84 14.55
C LEU A 378 3.75 -20.47 15.68
N LEU A 379 3.55 -19.16 15.86
CA LEU A 379 2.81 -18.60 16.98
C LEU A 379 1.55 -17.91 16.46
N ALA A 380 0.42 -18.12 17.13
CA ALA A 380 -0.78 -17.33 16.96
C ALA A 380 -0.86 -16.34 18.14
N GLU A 381 -0.82 -15.04 17.83
CA GLU A 381 -0.74 -13.98 18.84
C GLU A 381 -1.76 -12.88 18.55
N PRO A 382 -2.39 -12.27 19.58
CA PRO A 382 -3.21 -11.10 19.38
C PRO A 382 -2.35 -9.90 18.98
N THR A 383 -2.91 -9.02 18.16
CA THR A 383 -2.35 -7.72 17.79
C THR A 383 -3.48 -6.74 17.47
N THR A 384 -3.17 -5.59 16.92
CA THR A 384 -4.15 -4.54 16.62
C THR A 384 -4.13 -4.12 15.16
N TRP A 385 -5.29 -3.73 14.66
CA TRP A 385 -5.52 -3.12 13.36
C TRP A 385 -6.08 -1.71 13.57
N TRP A 386 -5.59 -0.75 12.81
CA TRP A 386 -5.96 0.66 12.90
C TRP A 386 -6.62 1.11 11.58
N PRO A 387 -7.93 0.85 11.42
CA PRO A 387 -8.67 1.17 10.20
C PRO A 387 -8.92 2.66 9.99
N GLY A 388 -8.63 3.50 10.98
CA GLY A 388 -8.91 4.92 10.98
C GLY A 388 -8.17 5.58 12.13
N PHE A 389 -7.99 6.90 12.06
CA PHE A 389 -7.38 7.62 13.16
C PHE A 389 -8.19 7.46 14.45
N TYR A 390 -7.47 7.22 15.53
CA TYR A 390 -8.01 6.97 16.86
C TYR A 390 -8.97 5.77 16.96
N ARG A 391 -9.00 4.91 15.93
CA ARG A 391 -9.74 3.65 15.92
C ARG A 391 -8.79 2.47 16.01
N GLU A 392 -9.17 1.49 16.81
CA GLU A 392 -8.40 0.27 17.01
C GLU A 392 -9.35 -0.92 17.10
N GLU A 393 -8.99 -1.99 16.40
CA GLU A 393 -9.69 -3.25 16.42
C GLU A 393 -8.68 -4.37 16.73
N ARG A 394 -9.11 -5.36 17.51
CA ARG A 394 -8.26 -6.51 17.82
C ARG A 394 -8.29 -7.47 16.64
N ILE A 395 -7.11 -7.90 16.23
CA ILE A 395 -6.92 -8.96 15.24
C ILE A 395 -5.92 -9.99 15.75
N GLU A 396 -5.71 -11.06 15.00
CA GLU A 396 -4.70 -12.06 15.28
C GLU A 396 -3.61 -12.04 14.20
N ARG A 397 -2.38 -12.32 14.61
CA ARG A 397 -1.28 -12.59 13.68
C ARG A 397 -0.78 -14.01 13.83
N LEU A 398 -0.49 -14.62 12.70
CA LEU A 398 0.29 -15.85 12.62
C LEU A 398 1.73 -15.46 12.35
N LYS A 399 2.66 -15.88 13.21
CA LYS A 399 4.06 -15.44 13.16
C LYS A 399 4.99 -16.64 13.17
N PHE A 400 5.74 -16.84 12.08
CA PHE A 400 6.91 -17.70 12.13
C PHE A 400 8.00 -17.01 12.92
N HIS A 401 8.67 -17.73 13.82
CA HIS A 401 9.65 -17.17 14.73
C HIS A 401 10.81 -18.13 15.02
N GLN A 402 12.03 -17.58 15.02
CA GLN A 402 13.23 -18.23 15.52
C GLN A 402 14.07 -17.22 16.32
N ASN A 403 14.41 -17.57 17.56
CA ASN A 403 15.22 -16.70 18.43
C ASN A 403 16.70 -16.66 18.06
N SER A 404 17.22 -17.77 17.54
CA SER A 404 18.61 -17.95 17.09
C SER A 404 18.59 -18.98 15.97
N ALA A 405 18.63 -18.50 14.74
CA ALA A 405 18.63 -19.32 13.55
C ALA A 405 19.95 -19.19 12.83
N ASP A 406 20.64 -20.31 12.64
CA ASP A 406 21.80 -20.37 11.75
C ASP A 406 21.30 -20.31 10.30
N LEU A 407 21.88 -19.41 9.52
CA LEU A 407 21.52 -19.22 8.12
C LEU A 407 22.11 -20.36 7.26
N PRO A 408 21.42 -20.78 6.18
CA PRO A 408 20.22 -20.18 5.61
C PRO A 408 18.93 -20.60 6.30
N VAL A 409 17.97 -19.67 6.36
CA VAL A 409 16.57 -19.97 6.70
C VAL A 409 15.71 -19.88 5.45
N LEU A 410 14.94 -20.93 5.20
CA LEU A 410 13.93 -20.99 4.16
C LEU A 410 12.57 -21.25 4.81
N VAL A 411 11.60 -20.38 4.55
CA VAL A 411 10.21 -20.52 5.00
C VAL A 411 9.30 -20.50 3.79
N TRP A 412 8.38 -21.46 3.73
CA TRP A 412 7.32 -21.45 2.73
C TRP A 412 5.98 -21.53 3.43
N THR A 413 5.16 -20.50 3.24
CA THR A 413 3.78 -20.51 3.71
C THR A 413 2.85 -20.59 2.53
N VAL A 414 1.99 -21.59 2.53
CA VAL A 414 1.00 -21.84 1.48
C VAL A 414 -0.38 -21.94 2.09
N PHE A 415 -1.35 -21.26 1.49
CA PHE A 415 -2.72 -21.24 1.99
C PHE A 415 -3.75 -20.99 0.90
N SER A 416 -4.98 -21.45 1.16
CA SER A 416 -6.09 -21.44 0.22
C SER A 416 -7.42 -21.62 0.95
N PRO A 417 -8.53 -21.04 0.46
CA PRO A 417 -9.87 -21.41 0.92
C PRO A 417 -10.32 -22.78 0.37
N PHE A 418 -9.54 -23.36 -0.54
CA PHE A 418 -9.74 -24.65 -1.19
C PHE A 418 -8.73 -25.67 -0.66
N PRO A 419 -9.08 -26.49 0.35
CA PRO A 419 -8.13 -27.38 1.05
C PRO A 419 -7.52 -28.43 0.13
N GLU A 420 -8.21 -28.84 -0.94
CA GLU A 420 -7.71 -29.80 -1.92
C GLU A 420 -6.40 -29.34 -2.58
N LEU A 421 -6.16 -28.02 -2.66
CA LEU A 421 -4.95 -27.47 -3.27
C LEU A 421 -3.70 -27.62 -2.39
N LEU A 422 -3.85 -28.04 -1.14
CA LEU A 422 -2.74 -28.25 -0.20
C LEU A 422 -2.24 -29.70 -0.18
N ALA A 423 -2.91 -30.63 -0.86
CA ALA A 423 -2.62 -32.06 -0.80
C ALA A 423 -1.18 -32.39 -1.27
N GLU A 424 -0.69 -31.70 -2.30
CA GLU A 424 0.62 -31.96 -2.92
C GLU A 424 1.77 -31.14 -2.31
N THR A 425 1.46 -30.26 -1.35
CA THR A 425 2.45 -29.29 -0.85
C THR A 425 3.62 -29.98 -0.13
N ASP A 426 3.41 -31.11 0.54
CA ASP A 426 4.48 -31.88 1.18
C ASP A 426 5.53 -32.35 0.16
N GLU A 427 5.11 -32.78 -1.02
CA GLU A 427 6.02 -33.23 -2.09
C GLU A 427 6.70 -32.06 -2.80
N ILE A 428 5.97 -30.96 -3.02
CA ILE A 428 6.54 -29.71 -3.55
C ILE A 428 7.67 -29.21 -2.64
N TRP A 429 7.45 -29.19 -1.31
CA TRP A 429 8.50 -28.78 -0.37
C TRP A 429 9.73 -29.67 -0.46
N LYS A 430 9.56 -31.00 -0.49
CA LYS A 430 10.69 -31.94 -0.59
C LYS A 430 11.51 -31.72 -1.86
N ASP A 431 10.85 -31.50 -3.00
CA ASP A 431 11.52 -31.27 -4.29
C ASP A 431 12.21 -29.90 -4.36
N GLN A 432 11.54 -28.84 -3.87
CA GLN A 432 12.00 -27.46 -4.04
C GLN A 432 12.96 -27.01 -2.94
N ALA A 433 12.74 -27.38 -1.67
CA ALA A 433 13.54 -26.89 -0.56
C ALA A 433 15.02 -27.24 -0.72
N HIS A 434 15.33 -28.48 -1.12
CA HIS A 434 16.72 -28.89 -1.35
C HIS A 434 17.39 -28.07 -2.46
N LYS A 435 16.65 -27.77 -3.54
CA LYS A 435 17.14 -26.95 -4.66
C LYS A 435 17.38 -25.51 -4.21
N LEU A 436 16.44 -24.90 -3.48
CA LEU A 436 16.52 -23.51 -3.02
C LEU A 436 17.60 -23.29 -1.94
N LEU A 437 17.85 -24.30 -1.10
CA LEU A 437 18.93 -24.28 -0.12
C LEU A 437 20.31 -24.33 -0.81
N ASN A 438 20.45 -25.13 -1.87
CA ASN A 438 21.70 -25.30 -2.60
C ASN A 438 21.97 -24.22 -3.67
N ASP A 439 20.93 -23.75 -4.36
CA ASP A 439 21.02 -22.71 -5.41
C ASP A 439 19.99 -21.59 -5.13
N PRO A 440 20.41 -20.51 -4.44
CA PRO A 440 19.57 -19.34 -4.18
C PRO A 440 19.00 -18.68 -5.43
N ALA A 441 19.67 -18.75 -6.58
CA ALA A 441 19.21 -18.08 -7.80
C ALA A 441 17.88 -18.68 -8.30
N LEU A 442 17.52 -19.88 -7.84
CA LEU A 442 16.22 -20.51 -8.08
C LEU A 442 15.06 -19.85 -7.32
N MET A 443 15.31 -18.97 -6.34
CA MET A 443 14.24 -18.12 -5.81
C MET A 443 13.74 -17.10 -6.83
N ARG A 444 14.44 -16.93 -7.96
CA ARG A 444 14.06 -16.05 -9.08
C ARG A 444 13.53 -16.81 -10.28
N LYS A 445 14.17 -17.96 -10.61
CA LYS A 445 13.74 -18.86 -11.68
C LYS A 445 12.50 -19.64 -11.26
#